data_AF-A0A3B3HID9-F1
#
_entry.id   AF-A0A3B3HID9-F1
#
_cell.length_a   1.000
_cell.length_b   1.000
_cell.length_c   1.000
_cell.angle_alpha   90.00
_cell.angle_beta   90.00
_cell.angle_gamma   90.00
#
_symmetry.space_group_name_H-M   'P 1'
#
loop_
_entity.id
_entity.type
_entity.pdbx_description
1 polymer ?
#
loop_
_entity_poly.entity_id
_entity_poly.type
_entity_poly.pdbx_seq_one_letter_code
_entity_poly.pdbx_strand_id
1 'polypeptide(L)'
;MCTAGDGTEIIILSDDEEEDSEKDSENNQSCLIIEYGNKTDESLQSDSLVPSSASDEDLVVTFSRRADVLPHARYDCPIHPFIAADCESAAPLAGNQLICDQCFCYICDKLASSCVMWTCSGRCHCNSHKKSEFWNNLRNSFLLGELKMFNFSLSEIDSHLRHAEIMLQLFRQEVSAILSSFIRGQIVQQDCKQEVIHDYTPVFNFVTSFLNKADKQNSRAAAVLNLGAAEVFMKHFQVSGPTGPSPMSNASNAKVALLQRVITSMQRLIVMANFPPGFVQKLQNFYQKTTFFPVDIKSMRNSLCVRPWDDVLLVSVLRGQNVSGVRKDKGKKTHLTEEMSVVLLRSELLQQECRYRELCRYLKVVQTDESARFQQLQDLIPFFLCMQGDLTEAMTSLFPSVNAPACRFSPQLFLTYLRIFQTAKAPKLIVCQPEQLYCPNAVWEPIKDAVPLRCVDLVKFALKAQRCSAAVYKDSQCWTSLLTIVNSSTAFPQPSPEFLCESRHVVKSILLSHQNSNVTIPRSFHEVYPHQALLLLVTGALSFRILNGALCPALPVINTFKDNMWAFRWMFENLAVSEERLQSFFQDVTQEVANSTGTRDLILDCQSAKLLKILNKRFLRFVFKCSHFQNS
;
A
#
# COMPACT_ATOMS: atom_id res chain seq x y z
N MET A 1 -62.43 14.11 -11.01
CA MET A 1 -61.99 14.64 -9.70
C MET A 1 -60.46 14.47 -9.70
N CYS A 2 -59.61 15.37 -10.22
CA CYS A 2 -59.44 16.83 -10.03
C CYS A 2 -59.50 17.17 -8.54
N THR A 3 -58.38 17.48 -7.89
CA THR A 3 -57.61 18.76 -7.93
C THR A 3 -56.08 18.53 -7.98
N ALA A 4 -55.32 19.02 -8.98
CA ALA A 4 -54.72 20.37 -9.16
C ALA A 4 -53.58 20.64 -8.14
N GLY A 5 -52.30 20.76 -8.50
CA GLY A 5 -51.64 21.70 -9.46
C GLY A 5 -50.95 22.78 -8.59
N ASP A 6 -49.66 23.13 -8.66
CA ASP A 6 -48.76 23.53 -9.75
C ASP A 6 -47.33 23.45 -9.17
N GLY A 7 -46.27 23.02 -9.86
CA GLY A 7 -45.71 23.70 -11.02
C GLY A 7 -44.61 24.68 -10.57
N THR A 8 -43.36 24.21 -10.40
CA THR A 8 -42.20 25.12 -10.31
C THR A 8 -41.14 24.64 -11.29
N GLU A 9 -40.96 25.46 -12.33
CA GLU A 9 -40.00 25.30 -13.41
C GLU A 9 -38.56 25.38 -12.88
N ILE A 10 -37.73 24.43 -13.30
CA ILE A 10 -36.29 24.44 -13.06
C ILE A 10 -35.65 25.11 -14.28
N ILE A 11 -35.14 26.33 -14.11
CA ILE A 11 -34.30 26.99 -15.11
C ILE A 11 -32.84 26.58 -14.85
N ILE A 12 -32.28 25.86 -15.81
CA ILE A 12 -30.85 25.53 -15.89
C ILE A 12 -30.20 26.63 -16.72
N LEU A 13 -29.21 27.33 -16.13
CA LEU A 13 -28.27 28.14 -16.89
C LEU A 13 -26.88 27.47 -16.77
N SER A 14 -26.44 26.90 -17.90
CA SER A 14 -25.10 26.41 -18.15
C SER A 14 -24.18 27.58 -18.45
N ASP A 15 -23.02 27.62 -17.80
CA ASP A 15 -21.97 28.62 -18.05
C ASP A 15 -20.74 27.89 -18.60
N ASP A 16 -20.59 27.96 -19.92
CA ASP A 16 -19.38 27.64 -20.67
C ASP A 16 -19.09 28.89 -21.51
N GLU A 17 -17.99 29.59 -21.25
CA GLU A 17 -17.01 30.14 -22.21
C GLU A 17 -15.82 30.73 -21.44
N GLU A 18 -14.63 30.43 -21.94
CA GLU A 18 -13.32 30.69 -21.35
C GLU A 18 -12.76 32.09 -21.69
N GLU A 19 -11.78 32.49 -20.89
CA GLU A 19 -10.60 33.32 -21.19
C GLU A 19 -10.59 34.86 -21.00
N ASP A 20 -9.60 35.25 -20.18
CA ASP A 20 -8.79 36.47 -20.15
C ASP A 20 -9.34 37.77 -19.52
N SER A 21 -8.98 38.01 -18.26
CA SER A 21 -7.88 38.97 -17.91
C SER A 21 -7.85 39.30 -16.41
N GLU A 22 -6.63 39.50 -15.91
CA GLU A 22 -6.25 39.88 -14.54
C GLU A 22 -6.99 41.12 -14.01
N LYS A 23 -7.56 41.04 -12.79
CA LYS A 23 -7.34 41.97 -11.66
C LYS A 23 -8.33 41.76 -10.50
N ASP A 24 -7.75 41.76 -9.31
CA ASP A 24 -8.31 42.03 -7.98
C ASP A 24 -9.76 42.53 -7.88
N SER A 25 -10.60 41.83 -7.13
CA SER A 25 -11.20 42.35 -5.88
C SER A 25 -12.30 41.42 -5.35
N GLU A 26 -12.12 40.99 -4.11
CA GLU A 26 -13.18 40.41 -3.29
C GLU A 26 -14.23 41.48 -2.98
N ASN A 27 -15.47 41.33 -3.47
CA ASN A 27 -16.59 42.05 -2.88
C ASN A 27 -17.94 41.34 -3.07
N ASN A 28 -18.15 40.26 -2.30
CA ASN A 28 -19.49 39.75 -2.01
C ASN A 28 -19.89 40.19 -0.60
N GLN A 29 -20.44 41.40 -0.47
CA GLN A 29 -21.18 41.81 0.72
C GLN A 29 -22.43 42.61 0.32
N SER A 30 -23.54 41.90 0.18
CA SER A 30 -24.88 42.49 0.18
C SER A 30 -25.30 42.75 1.62
N CYS A 31 -24.97 43.92 2.16
CA CYS A 31 -25.59 44.55 3.33
C CYS A 31 -25.32 46.05 3.27
N LEU A 32 -26.32 46.86 2.94
CA LEU A 32 -26.26 48.31 3.08
C LEU A 32 -26.48 48.67 4.56
N ILE A 33 -25.43 49.15 5.24
CA ILE A 33 -25.53 49.80 6.54
C ILE A 33 -25.46 51.31 6.29
N ILE A 34 -26.53 52.03 6.65
CA ILE A 34 -26.58 53.50 6.56
C ILE A 34 -25.90 54.06 7.81
N GLU A 35 -24.70 54.64 7.65
CA GLU A 35 -24.02 55.40 8.69
C GLU A 35 -24.62 56.83 8.77
N TYR A 36 -25.18 57.18 9.93
CA TYR A 36 -25.51 58.58 10.25
C TYR A 36 -24.22 59.32 10.63
N GLY A 37 -23.82 60.27 9.79
CA GLY A 37 -22.64 61.09 10.02
C GLY A 37 -22.79 62.03 11.22
N ASN A 38 -21.88 61.91 12.19
CA ASN A 38 -21.59 62.99 13.14
C ASN A 38 -20.77 64.07 12.41
N LYS A 39 -21.39 65.20 12.11
CA LYS A 39 -20.68 66.48 11.93
C LYS A 39 -20.99 67.36 13.12
N THR A 40 -19.96 67.62 13.92
CA THR A 40 -19.85 68.78 14.80
C THR A 40 -19.78 70.04 13.95
N ASP A 41 -20.62 71.03 14.22
CA ASP A 41 -20.22 72.43 14.34
C ASP A 41 -21.35 73.31 14.89
N GLU A 42 -20.95 74.26 15.73
CA GLU A 42 -21.79 75.24 16.41
C GLU A 42 -22.27 76.37 15.48
N SER A 43 -23.41 76.97 15.88
CA SER A 43 -23.90 78.32 15.56
C SER A 43 -24.43 78.61 14.15
N LEU A 44 -25.74 78.89 14.07
CA LEU A 44 -26.30 80.21 13.72
C LEU A 44 -27.84 80.17 13.79
N GLN A 45 -28.42 81.16 14.48
CA GLN A 45 -29.85 81.47 14.51
C GLN A 45 -30.31 82.05 13.17
N SER A 46 -31.53 81.70 12.73
CA SER A 46 -32.48 82.66 12.17
C SER A 46 -33.87 82.04 12.01
N ASP A 47 -34.86 82.71 12.59
CA ASP A 47 -36.30 82.52 12.37
C ASP A 47 -36.67 82.47 10.87
N SER A 48 -37.60 81.61 10.49
CA SER A 48 -38.99 81.99 10.13
C SER A 48 -39.69 80.95 9.25
N LEU A 49 -40.94 80.68 9.65
CA LEU A 49 -42.10 80.35 8.81
C LEU A 49 -42.12 79.04 8.03
N VAL A 50 -42.81 78.08 8.65
CA VAL A 50 -43.59 77.03 7.98
C VAL A 50 -44.63 77.69 7.04
N PRO A 51 -44.87 77.09 5.86
CA PRO A 51 -46.24 76.74 5.51
C PRO A 51 -46.38 75.25 5.23
N SER A 52 -47.37 74.68 5.90
CA SER A 52 -47.92 73.35 5.71
C SER A 52 -48.47 73.19 4.29
N SER A 53 -48.09 72.10 3.62
CA SER A 53 -49.09 71.23 2.98
C SER A 53 -48.52 69.86 2.59
N ALA A 54 -49.24 68.83 3.04
CA ALA A 54 -49.42 67.50 2.46
C ALA A 54 -48.25 66.49 2.48
N SER A 55 -48.26 65.69 3.56
CA SER A 55 -48.26 64.21 3.56
C SER A 55 -47.20 63.46 2.75
N ASP A 56 -46.13 63.10 3.44
CA ASP A 56 -45.66 61.70 3.50
C ASP A 56 -45.59 61.31 4.98
N GLU A 57 -46.76 61.28 5.62
CA GLU A 57 -46.93 60.50 6.85
C GLU A 57 -47.13 59.04 6.42
N ASP A 58 -46.06 58.27 6.31
CA ASP A 58 -46.19 56.80 6.16
C ASP A 58 -45.09 55.99 6.86
N LEU A 59 -44.35 56.60 7.80
CA LEU A 59 -43.45 55.89 8.70
C LEU A 59 -43.44 56.53 10.10
N VAL A 60 -44.45 56.18 10.90
CA VAL A 60 -44.42 56.44 12.34
C VAL A 60 -43.66 55.29 13.01
N VAL A 61 -42.51 55.58 13.62
CA VAL A 61 -41.83 54.64 14.51
C VAL A 61 -42.67 54.51 15.79
N THR A 62 -43.63 53.60 15.78
CA THR A 62 -44.56 53.35 16.90
C THR A 62 -43.88 52.65 18.08
N PHE A 63 -42.73 52.01 17.83
CA PHE A 63 -41.92 51.36 18.83
C PHE A 63 -40.47 51.26 18.36
N SER A 64 -39.53 51.73 19.19
CA SER A 64 -38.10 51.52 19.02
C SER A 64 -37.57 50.88 20.28
N ARG A 65 -36.88 49.75 20.13
CA ARG A 65 -36.09 49.12 21.20
C ARG A 65 -34.66 48.98 20.72
N ARG A 66 -33.71 49.08 21.63
CA ARG A 66 -32.32 48.69 21.33
C ARG A 66 -32.31 47.22 20.95
N ALA A 67 -31.57 46.90 19.89
CA ALA A 67 -31.32 45.51 19.51
C ALA A 67 -30.57 44.81 20.64
N ASP A 68 -30.88 43.52 20.83
CA ASP A 68 -30.12 42.70 21.76
C ASP A 68 -28.68 42.60 21.28
N VAL A 69 -27.73 42.91 22.17
CA VAL A 69 -26.31 42.85 21.84
C VAL A 69 -25.90 41.38 21.84
N LEU A 70 -25.64 40.83 20.66
CA LEU A 70 -25.15 39.45 20.49
C LEU A 70 -23.64 39.37 20.81
N PRO A 71 -23.08 38.16 21.06
CA PRO A 71 -21.63 37.99 21.23
C PRO A 71 -20.84 38.59 20.06
N HIS A 72 -19.88 39.47 20.36
CA HIS A 72 -19.12 40.21 19.35
C HIS A 72 -17.68 40.45 19.82
N ALA A 73 -16.78 40.67 18.86
CA ALA A 73 -15.40 40.98 19.19
C ALA A 73 -15.37 42.34 19.86
N ARG A 74 -14.49 42.55 20.84
CA ARG A 74 -14.41 43.86 21.51
C ARG A 74 -14.33 45.05 20.55
N TYR A 75 -13.61 44.93 19.45
CA TYR A 75 -13.46 46.01 18.49
C TYR A 75 -14.75 46.36 17.72
N ASP A 76 -15.75 45.48 17.74
CA ASP A 76 -17.08 45.67 17.16
C ASP A 76 -18.14 46.02 18.23
N CYS A 77 -17.73 46.40 19.45
CA CYS A 77 -18.66 46.66 20.55
C CYS A 77 -19.52 47.92 20.32
N PRO A 78 -20.86 47.82 20.31
CA PRO A 78 -21.72 48.98 20.11
C PRO A 78 -21.87 49.86 21.37
N ILE A 79 -21.48 49.35 22.53
CA ILE A 79 -21.61 50.04 23.83
C ILE A 79 -20.35 50.85 24.15
N HIS A 80 -19.17 50.29 23.86
CA HIS A 80 -17.89 50.90 24.21
C HIS A 80 -17.08 51.20 22.94
N PRO A 81 -16.83 52.49 22.62
CA PRO A 81 -16.01 52.87 21.47
C PRO A 81 -14.66 52.15 21.48
N PHE A 82 -14.17 51.84 20.28
CA PHE A 82 -12.90 51.16 20.07
C PHE A 82 -11.96 52.05 19.26
N ILE A 83 -10.70 52.12 19.68
CA ILE A 83 -9.64 52.79 18.93
C ILE A 83 -8.69 51.73 18.39
N ALA A 84 -8.63 51.60 17.07
CA ALA A 84 -7.71 50.69 16.40
C ALA A 84 -6.30 51.24 16.41
N ALA A 85 -5.35 50.46 16.93
CA ALA A 85 -3.93 50.72 16.80
C ALA A 85 -3.17 49.41 16.55
N ASP A 86 -2.17 49.49 15.69
CA ASP A 86 -1.35 48.35 15.32
C ASP A 86 -0.16 48.21 16.27
N CYS A 87 0.27 46.99 16.56
CA CYS A 87 1.43 46.68 17.43
C CYS A 87 1.37 47.20 18.89
N GLU A 88 0.29 47.84 19.34
CA GLU A 88 0.17 48.41 20.69
C GLU A 88 -0.21 47.36 21.76
N SER A 89 0.78 46.63 22.27
CA SER A 89 0.58 45.63 23.34
C SER A 89 0.94 46.12 24.74
N ALA A 90 1.54 47.30 24.88
CA ALA A 90 2.12 47.77 26.14
C ALA A 90 1.08 48.09 27.22
N ALA A 91 -0.01 48.76 26.86
CA ALA A 91 -1.09 49.13 27.76
C ALA A 91 -2.42 49.32 27.00
N PRO A 92 -3.57 49.26 27.68
CA PRO A 92 -4.85 49.57 27.06
C PRO A 92 -4.86 50.96 26.42
N LEU A 93 -5.25 51.03 25.14
CA LEU A 93 -5.35 52.29 24.43
C LEU A 93 -6.71 52.92 24.71
N ALA A 94 -6.70 54.10 25.35
CA ALA A 94 -7.91 54.83 25.71
C ALA A 94 -8.96 53.95 26.44
N GLY A 95 -10.16 53.82 25.86
CA GLY A 95 -11.28 53.05 26.40
C GLY A 95 -11.29 51.55 26.02
N ASN A 96 -10.26 51.03 25.34
CA ASN A 96 -10.28 49.66 24.81
C ASN A 96 -10.41 48.58 25.90
N GLN A 97 -9.96 48.86 27.12
CA GLN A 97 -10.14 47.97 28.28
C GLN A 97 -11.60 47.75 28.71
N LEU A 98 -12.51 48.68 28.40
CA LEU A 98 -13.92 48.58 28.77
C LEU A 98 -14.59 47.44 28.01
N ILE A 99 -15.47 46.67 28.65
CA ILE A 99 -16.16 45.54 28.04
C ILE A 99 -17.63 45.55 28.45
N CYS A 100 -18.50 45.09 27.55
CA CYS A 100 -19.84 44.64 27.94
C CYS A 100 -19.82 43.13 28.16
N ASP A 101 -20.92 42.58 28.68
CA ASP A 101 -21.04 41.15 29.03
C ASP A 101 -20.90 40.20 27.83
N GLN A 102 -21.05 40.72 26.61
CA GLN A 102 -21.03 39.97 25.36
C GLN A 102 -19.74 40.17 24.54
N CYS A 103 -18.80 40.99 25.04
CA CYS A 103 -17.50 41.18 24.39
C CYS A 103 -16.66 39.90 24.48
N PHE A 104 -16.08 39.45 23.36
CA PHE A 104 -15.01 38.46 23.36
C PHE A 104 -13.64 39.09 23.08
N CYS A 105 -12.62 38.48 23.66
CA CYS A 105 -11.23 38.76 23.37
C CYS A 105 -10.85 38.15 22.03
N TYR A 106 -10.45 38.99 21.08
CA TYR A 106 -10.12 38.57 19.72
C TYR A 106 -8.96 37.57 19.69
N ILE A 107 -7.92 37.74 20.52
CA ILE A 107 -6.78 36.82 20.57
C ILE A 107 -7.16 35.45 21.16
N CYS A 108 -7.99 35.42 22.19
CA CYS A 108 -8.26 34.20 22.98
C CYS A 108 -9.47 33.40 22.53
N ASP A 109 -10.36 33.97 21.70
CA ASP A 109 -11.67 33.40 21.35
C ASP A 109 -12.51 33.00 22.59
N LYS A 110 -12.47 33.84 23.63
CA LYS A 110 -13.21 33.67 24.88
C LYS A 110 -13.79 35.01 25.33
N LEU A 111 -14.77 35.00 26.23
CA LEU A 111 -15.30 36.23 26.83
C LEU A 111 -14.16 37.11 27.36
N ALA A 112 -14.20 38.39 27.05
CA ALA A 112 -13.17 39.33 27.41
C ALA A 112 -12.97 39.41 28.94
N SER A 113 -14.04 39.26 29.70
CA SER A 113 -14.04 39.15 31.18
C SER A 113 -13.24 37.95 31.71
N SER A 114 -13.09 36.89 30.92
CA SER A 114 -12.30 35.69 31.26
C SER A 114 -10.86 35.74 30.75
N CYS A 115 -10.47 36.82 30.06
CA CYS A 115 -9.15 36.96 29.48
C CYS A 115 -8.15 37.46 30.53
N VAL A 116 -7.27 36.58 31.01
CA VAL A 116 -6.21 36.92 31.97
C VAL A 116 -5.25 38.00 31.42
N MET A 117 -5.08 38.05 30.09
CA MET A 117 -4.21 39.00 29.41
C MET A 117 -4.94 40.28 28.96
N TRP A 118 -6.19 40.52 29.38
CA TRP A 118 -7.01 41.60 28.84
C TRP A 118 -6.33 42.98 28.95
N THR A 119 -5.88 43.33 30.15
CA THR A 119 -5.21 44.60 30.48
C THR A 119 -3.78 44.38 31.00
N CYS A 120 -3.20 43.20 30.77
CA CYS A 120 -1.86 42.88 31.26
C CYS A 120 -0.79 43.73 30.56
N SER A 121 -0.06 44.54 31.33
CA SER A 121 0.99 45.41 30.80
C SER A 121 2.03 44.64 30.00
N GLY A 122 2.40 45.16 28.83
CA GLY A 122 3.32 44.54 27.88
C GLY A 122 2.68 43.52 26.93
N ARG A 123 1.50 42.98 27.26
CA ARG A 123 0.81 41.94 26.49
C ARG A 123 -0.73 42.09 26.52
N CYS A 124 -1.23 43.32 26.51
CA CYS A 124 -2.67 43.54 26.65
C CYS A 124 -3.42 43.10 25.39
N HIS A 125 -4.49 42.34 25.55
CA HIS A 125 -5.31 41.86 24.42
C HIS A 125 -6.44 42.83 24.06
N CYS A 126 -6.79 43.78 24.93
CA CYS A 126 -7.92 44.69 24.71
C CYS A 126 -7.80 45.58 23.47
N ASN A 127 -6.58 45.80 22.94
CA ASN A 127 -6.33 46.57 21.71
C ASN A 127 -6.45 45.72 20.43
N SER A 128 -6.65 44.41 20.55
CA SER A 128 -6.59 43.49 19.41
C SER A 128 -7.82 43.58 18.50
N HIS A 129 -7.59 43.53 17.19
CA HIS A 129 -8.64 43.65 16.18
C HIS A 129 -8.25 43.02 14.83
N LYS A 130 -9.25 42.64 14.02
CA LYS A 130 -9.07 41.85 12.78
C LYS A 130 -8.37 42.57 11.62
N LYS A 131 -8.35 43.92 11.63
CA LYS A 131 -7.80 44.72 10.52
C LYS A 131 -6.26 44.83 10.59
N SER A 132 -5.64 44.36 11.66
CA SER A 132 -4.20 44.43 11.88
C SER A 132 -3.55 43.08 11.63
N GLU A 133 -2.50 43.08 10.79
CA GLU A 133 -1.72 41.88 10.52
C GLU A 133 -0.99 41.38 11.77
N PHE A 134 -0.47 42.29 12.60
CA PHE A 134 0.17 41.96 13.87
C PHE A 134 -0.77 41.20 14.80
N TRP A 135 -1.99 41.71 15.03
CA TRP A 135 -2.97 41.07 15.91
C TRP A 135 -3.47 39.74 15.34
N ASN A 136 -3.65 39.66 14.01
CA ASN A 136 -3.99 38.41 13.33
C ASN A 136 -2.89 37.36 13.53
N ASN A 137 -1.63 37.74 13.37
CA ASN A 137 -0.48 36.87 13.59
C ASN A 137 -0.34 36.44 15.05
N LEU A 138 -0.58 37.34 16.00
CA LEU A 138 -0.58 37.02 17.43
C LEU A 138 -1.72 36.06 17.78
N ARG A 139 -2.94 36.32 17.30
CA ARG A 139 -4.11 35.45 17.47
C ARG A 139 -3.85 34.07 16.89
N ASN A 140 -3.41 34.00 15.64
CA ASN A 140 -3.12 32.73 14.97
C ASN A 140 -2.04 31.95 15.73
N SER A 141 -0.99 32.65 16.21
CA SER A 141 0.06 32.01 17.00
C SER A 141 -0.45 31.49 18.34
N PHE A 142 -1.27 32.27 19.05
CA PHE A 142 -1.86 31.88 20.32
C PHE A 142 -2.80 30.69 20.16
N LEU A 143 -3.69 30.77 19.17
CA LEU A 143 -4.68 29.74 18.91
C LEU A 143 -4.07 28.48 18.33
N LEU A 144 -3.00 28.53 17.53
CA LEU A 144 -2.34 27.32 17.04
C LEU A 144 -1.48 26.64 18.11
N GLY A 145 -1.00 27.39 19.10
CA GLY A 145 -0.13 26.90 20.15
C GLY A 145 1.06 26.11 19.59
N GLU A 146 1.26 24.89 20.08
CA GLU A 146 2.37 24.03 19.66
C GLU A 146 2.23 23.59 18.20
N LEU A 147 1.01 23.51 17.66
CA LEU A 147 0.76 23.08 16.28
C LEU A 147 1.31 24.06 15.24
N LYS A 148 1.61 25.31 15.64
CA LYS A 148 2.26 26.29 14.77
C LYS A 148 3.57 25.77 14.18
N MET A 149 4.31 24.93 14.89
CA MET A 149 5.59 24.38 14.41
C MET A 149 5.45 23.53 13.15
N PHE A 150 4.25 22.96 12.90
CA PHE A 150 3.93 22.20 11.69
C PHE A 150 3.47 23.08 10.53
N ASN A 151 3.44 24.40 10.70
CA ASN A 151 2.96 25.37 9.72
C ASN A 151 1.49 25.13 9.30
N PHE A 152 0.65 24.70 10.24
CA PHE A 152 -0.79 24.62 10.03
C PHE A 152 -1.45 26.01 10.14
N SER A 153 -2.55 26.16 9.40
CA SER A 153 -3.49 27.28 9.51
C SER A 153 -4.65 26.91 10.43
N LEU A 154 -5.37 27.90 10.96
CA LEU A 154 -6.50 27.65 11.86
C LEU A 154 -7.62 26.83 11.22
N SER A 155 -7.84 26.97 9.90
CA SER A 155 -8.85 26.19 9.16
C SER A 155 -8.52 24.71 9.02
N GLU A 156 -7.24 24.33 9.20
CA GLU A 156 -6.82 22.93 9.16
C GLU A 156 -6.93 22.24 10.52
N ILE A 157 -7.19 22.99 11.60
CA ILE A 157 -7.22 22.45 12.95
C ILE A 157 -8.60 21.87 13.24
N ASP A 158 -8.63 20.57 13.49
CA ASP A 158 -9.79 19.82 13.95
C ASP A 158 -9.63 19.38 15.42
N SER A 159 -10.66 18.76 15.98
CA SER A 159 -10.64 18.25 17.35
C SER A 159 -9.56 17.20 17.60
N HIS A 160 -9.16 16.43 16.58
CA HIS A 160 -8.10 15.43 16.69
C HIS A 160 -6.72 16.09 16.78
N LEU A 161 -6.45 17.14 16.01
CA LEU A 161 -5.22 17.91 16.11
C LEU A 161 -5.14 18.67 17.43
N ARG A 162 -6.26 19.20 17.94
CA ARG A 162 -6.32 19.77 19.30
C ARG A 162 -5.99 18.75 20.38
N HIS A 163 -6.51 17.53 20.25
CA HIS A 163 -6.17 16.46 21.18
C HIS A 163 -4.68 16.09 21.10
N ALA A 164 -4.12 16.01 19.89
CA ALA A 164 -2.70 15.74 19.67
C ALA A 164 -1.80 16.82 20.29
N GLU A 165 -2.21 18.09 20.21
CA GLU A 165 -1.51 19.21 20.85
C GLU A 165 -1.38 19.01 22.37
N ILE A 166 -2.49 18.70 23.05
CA ILE A 166 -2.53 18.46 24.50
C ILE A 166 -1.63 17.27 24.86
N MET A 167 -1.71 16.18 24.10
CA MET A 167 -0.86 15.00 24.32
C MET A 167 0.64 15.31 24.14
N LEU A 168 1.01 16.12 23.14
CA LEU A 168 2.40 16.55 22.93
C LEU A 168 2.91 17.43 24.07
N GLN A 169 2.07 18.34 24.58
CA GLN A 169 2.42 19.18 25.72
C GLN A 169 2.73 18.35 26.97
N LEU A 170 1.87 17.38 27.30
CA LEU A 170 2.10 16.46 28.42
C LEU A 170 3.36 15.61 28.21
N PHE A 171 3.53 15.07 27.00
CA PHE A 171 4.72 14.30 26.65
C PHE A 171 6.02 15.09 26.84
N ARG A 172 6.08 16.35 26.38
CA ARG A 172 7.27 17.20 26.54
C ARG A 172 7.62 17.44 28.01
N GLN A 173 6.60 17.65 28.86
CA GLN A 173 6.80 17.85 30.30
C GLN A 173 7.35 16.58 30.97
N GLU A 174 6.72 15.43 30.72
CA GLU A 174 7.10 14.15 31.33
C GLU A 174 8.46 13.66 30.84
N VAL A 175 8.74 13.72 29.53
CA VAL A 175 10.03 13.27 28.99
C VAL A 175 11.19 14.14 29.48
N SER A 176 10.96 15.44 29.69
CA SER A 176 11.98 16.34 30.26
C SER A 176 12.36 15.94 31.69
N ALA A 177 11.39 15.50 32.51
CA ALA A 177 11.66 15.02 33.86
C ALA A 177 12.50 13.72 33.83
N ILE A 178 12.14 12.78 32.94
CA ILE A 178 12.87 11.51 32.80
C ILE A 178 14.28 11.74 32.22
N LEU A 179 14.42 12.62 31.23
CA LEU A 179 15.70 13.02 30.67
C LEU A 179 16.61 13.66 31.72
N SER A 180 16.06 14.48 32.61
CA SER A 180 16.81 15.08 33.71
C SER A 180 17.36 14.01 34.67
N SER A 181 16.61 12.92 34.91
CA SER A 181 17.09 11.77 35.68
C SER A 181 18.24 11.05 34.97
N PHE A 182 18.14 10.88 33.64
CA PHE A 182 19.21 10.30 32.83
C PHE A 182 20.50 11.15 32.88
N ILE A 183 20.38 12.48 32.72
CA ILE A 183 21.53 13.40 32.77
C ILE A 183 22.20 13.38 34.15
N ARG A 184 21.43 13.24 35.23
CA ARG A 184 21.97 13.12 36.59
C ARG A 184 22.79 11.84 36.79
N GLY A 185 22.42 10.76 36.11
CA GLY A 185 23.04 9.44 36.24
C GLY A 185 22.77 8.78 37.60
N GLN A 186 23.14 7.51 37.71
CA GLN A 186 23.07 6.73 38.93
C GLN A 186 24.49 6.44 39.43
N ILE A 187 24.74 6.69 40.72
CA ILE A 187 26.03 6.37 41.34
C ILE A 187 26.06 4.87 41.66
N VAL A 188 27.01 4.16 41.08
CA VAL A 188 27.29 2.76 41.40
C VAL A 188 28.67 2.68 42.05
N GLN A 189 28.75 1.98 43.17
CA GLN A 189 29.98 1.83 43.95
C GLN A 189 30.51 0.41 43.74
N GLN A 190 31.68 0.30 43.10
CA GLN A 190 32.32 -0.98 42.81
C GLN A 190 33.82 -0.87 43.12
N ASP A 191 34.34 -1.76 43.97
CA ASP A 191 35.77 -1.87 44.33
C ASP A 191 36.48 -0.53 44.64
N CYS A 192 35.89 0.24 45.56
CA CYS A 192 36.41 1.54 46.04
C CYS A 192 36.44 2.69 45.00
N LYS A 193 35.82 2.52 43.82
CA LYS A 193 35.60 3.60 42.83
C LYS A 193 34.10 3.90 42.73
N GLN A 194 33.76 5.19 42.71
CA GLN A 194 32.42 5.66 42.39
C GLN A 194 32.37 5.97 40.90
N GLU A 195 31.52 5.28 40.15
CA GLU A 195 31.23 5.61 38.75
C GLU A 195 29.77 6.02 38.61
N VAL A 196 29.53 7.04 37.80
CA VAL A 196 28.18 7.49 37.45
C VAL A 196 27.79 6.82 36.14
N ILE A 197 26.75 5.98 36.19
CA ILE A 197 26.21 5.28 35.03
C ILE A 197 25.02 6.07 34.49
N HIS A 198 25.03 6.33 33.19
CA HIS A 198 23.92 6.97 32.49
C HIS A 198 23.14 5.92 31.69
N ASP A 199 21.90 5.64 32.09
CA ASP A 199 21.01 4.69 31.42
C ASP A 199 19.84 5.40 30.73
N TYR A 200 19.87 5.43 29.40
CA TYR A 200 18.83 6.04 28.57
C TYR A 200 17.58 5.14 28.40
N THR A 201 17.63 3.88 28.86
CA THR A 201 16.52 2.92 28.71
C THR A 201 15.16 3.43 29.23
N PRO A 202 15.06 4.13 30.38
CA PRO A 202 13.79 4.70 30.83
C PRO A 202 13.20 5.73 29.87
N VAL A 203 14.05 6.58 29.26
CA VAL A 203 13.62 7.55 28.23
C VAL A 203 13.12 6.80 27.00
N PHE A 204 13.88 5.82 26.52
CA PHE A 204 13.49 4.99 25.38
C PHE A 204 12.15 4.29 25.58
N ASN A 205 11.93 3.69 26.76
CA ASN A 205 10.68 3.00 27.10
C ASN A 205 9.50 3.96 27.18
N PHE A 206 9.72 5.14 27.76
CA PHE A 206 8.70 6.18 27.83
C PHE A 206 8.28 6.67 26.44
N VAL A 207 9.24 7.01 25.57
CA VAL A 207 8.96 7.42 24.19
C VAL A 207 8.27 6.29 23.42
N THR A 208 8.73 5.05 23.56
CA THR A 208 8.10 3.88 22.93
C THR A 208 6.63 3.71 23.35
N SER A 209 6.34 3.89 24.64
CA SER A 209 4.97 3.86 25.18
C SER A 209 4.11 5.00 24.63
N PHE A 210 4.68 6.21 24.52
CA PHE A 210 3.99 7.35 23.91
C PHE A 210 3.66 7.07 22.43
N LEU A 211 4.62 6.57 21.65
CA LEU A 211 4.40 6.21 20.24
C LEU A 211 3.32 5.10 20.12
N ASN A 212 3.27 4.13 21.03
CA ASN A 212 2.19 3.13 21.07
C ASN A 212 0.81 3.76 21.29
N LYS A 213 0.73 4.84 22.07
CA LYS A 213 -0.52 5.60 22.26
C LYS A 213 -0.84 6.43 21.02
N ALA A 214 0.16 6.99 20.35
CA ALA A 214 0.01 7.74 19.10
C ALA A 214 -0.56 6.86 17.98
N ASP A 215 -0.06 5.63 17.84
CA ASP A 215 -0.50 4.66 16.83
C ASP A 215 -1.99 4.26 16.96
N LYS A 216 -2.62 4.54 18.11
CA LYS A 216 -4.05 4.29 18.38
C LYS A 216 -4.95 5.50 18.09
N GLN A 217 -4.37 6.65 17.76
CA GLN A 217 -5.12 7.87 17.47
C GLN A 217 -5.60 7.91 16.02
N ASN A 218 -6.45 8.89 15.70
CA ASN A 218 -6.78 9.24 14.32
C ASN A 218 -5.50 9.51 13.52
N SER A 219 -5.50 9.20 12.22
CA SER A 219 -4.33 9.31 11.33
C SER A 219 -3.65 10.69 11.37
N ARG A 220 -4.41 11.80 11.38
CA ARG A 220 -3.85 13.16 11.46
C ARG A 220 -3.15 13.40 12.80
N ALA A 221 -3.80 13.00 13.90
CA ALA A 221 -3.24 13.11 15.24
C ALA A 221 -2.00 12.21 15.40
N ALA A 222 -2.06 10.96 14.94
CA ALA A 222 -0.94 10.02 14.98
C ALA A 222 0.29 10.57 14.24
N ALA A 223 0.11 11.21 13.08
CA ALA A 223 1.19 11.81 12.32
C ALA A 223 1.88 12.95 13.09
N VAL A 224 1.09 13.86 13.66
CA VAL A 224 1.59 14.98 14.47
C VAL A 224 2.29 14.49 15.74
N LEU A 225 1.74 13.47 16.42
CA LEU A 225 2.32 12.89 17.62
C LEU A 225 3.66 12.20 17.34
N ASN A 226 3.75 11.42 16.26
CA ASN A 226 4.98 10.74 15.85
C ASN A 226 6.10 11.74 15.54
N LEU A 227 5.79 12.75 14.72
CA LEU A 227 6.78 13.78 14.34
C LEU A 227 7.14 14.70 15.51
N GLY A 228 6.16 15.10 16.32
CA GLY A 228 6.40 15.91 17.51
C GLY A 228 7.29 15.20 18.53
N ALA A 229 7.08 13.89 18.75
CA ALA A 229 7.99 13.09 19.58
C ALA A 229 9.41 13.01 19.00
N ALA A 230 9.54 12.82 17.69
CA ALA A 230 10.83 12.82 17.01
C ALA A 230 11.57 14.15 17.18
N GLU A 231 10.88 15.28 17.02
CA GLU A 231 11.46 16.60 17.22
C GLU A 231 12.04 16.78 18.64
N VAL A 232 11.43 16.17 19.65
CA VAL A 232 11.93 16.19 21.03
C VAL A 232 13.15 15.29 21.22
N PHE A 233 13.02 13.98 20.99
CA PHE A 233 14.09 13.05 21.37
C PHE A 233 15.33 13.20 20.50
N MET A 234 15.21 13.74 19.29
CA MET A 234 16.35 14.00 18.42
C MET A 234 17.30 15.06 18.96
N LYS A 235 16.82 15.92 19.87
CA LYS A 235 17.65 16.91 20.60
C LYS A 235 18.41 16.31 21.77
N HIS A 236 18.10 15.07 22.17
CA HIS A 236 18.81 14.41 23.26
C HIS A 236 20.23 14.04 22.83
N PHE A 237 21.17 14.11 23.77
CA PHE A 237 22.60 13.85 23.54
C PHE A 237 23.09 12.69 24.40
N GLN A 238 24.16 12.04 23.94
CA GLN A 238 24.85 11.02 24.72
C GLN A 238 25.72 11.71 25.77
N VAL A 239 25.58 11.31 27.03
CA VAL A 239 26.47 11.74 28.11
C VAL A 239 27.71 10.84 28.11
N SER A 240 28.90 11.43 28.25
CA SER A 240 30.16 10.69 28.35
C SER A 240 30.21 9.88 29.64
N GLY A 241 30.54 8.60 29.56
CA GLY A 241 30.67 7.72 30.73
C GLY A 241 30.22 6.28 30.45
N PRO A 242 30.32 5.39 31.45
CA PRO A 242 29.79 4.04 31.35
C PRO A 242 28.27 4.06 31.15
N THR A 243 27.80 3.29 30.17
CA THR A 243 26.37 3.12 29.88
C THR A 243 25.86 1.83 30.51
N GLY A 244 24.55 1.75 30.76
CA GLY A 244 23.91 0.52 31.22
C GLY A 244 24.10 -0.67 30.26
N PRO A 245 23.79 -1.91 30.69
CA PRO A 245 24.07 -3.13 29.92
C PRO A 245 23.19 -3.32 28.67
N SER A 246 22.07 -2.61 28.57
CA SER A 246 21.17 -2.66 27.42
C SER A 246 21.73 -1.85 26.24
N PRO A 247 21.57 -2.29 24.97
CA PRO A 247 21.90 -1.45 23.81
C PRO A 247 21.18 -0.10 23.80
N MET A 248 19.97 -0.05 24.41
CA MET A 248 19.14 1.15 24.50
C MET A 248 19.53 2.07 25.67
N SER A 249 20.50 1.67 26.50
CA SER A 249 21.11 2.55 27.50
C SER A 249 21.92 3.67 26.84
N ASN A 250 22.41 3.42 25.63
CA ASN A 250 23.07 4.40 24.78
C ASN A 250 22.03 5.23 24.01
N ALA A 251 22.06 6.54 24.23
CA ALA A 251 21.12 7.48 23.64
C ALA A 251 21.21 7.52 22.10
N SER A 252 22.40 7.35 21.52
CA SER A 252 22.56 7.35 20.06
C SER A 252 21.88 6.13 19.43
N ASN A 253 22.10 4.93 19.98
CA ASN A 253 21.44 3.71 19.51
C ASN A 253 19.92 3.78 19.68
N ALA A 254 19.46 4.26 20.84
CA ALA A 254 18.04 4.43 21.14
C ALA A 254 17.36 5.41 20.18
N LYS A 255 18.01 6.54 19.86
CA LYS A 255 17.50 7.53 18.89
C LYS A 255 17.33 6.94 17.50
N VAL A 256 18.31 6.16 17.00
CA VAL A 256 18.21 5.49 15.70
C VAL A 256 17.00 4.54 15.68
N ALA A 257 16.83 3.72 16.71
CA ALA A 257 15.72 2.78 16.80
C ALA A 257 14.35 3.49 16.86
N LEU A 258 14.23 4.54 17.67
CA LEU A 258 13.01 5.35 17.77
C LEU A 258 12.70 6.08 16.46
N LEU A 259 13.71 6.64 15.80
CA LEU A 259 13.54 7.35 14.54
C LEU A 259 13.12 6.39 13.42
N GLN A 260 13.71 5.20 13.32
CA GLN A 260 13.31 4.19 12.34
C GLN A 260 11.84 3.78 12.53
N ARG A 261 11.40 3.67 13.79
CA ARG A 261 9.99 3.42 14.12
C ARG A 261 9.10 4.56 13.64
N VAL A 262 9.46 5.81 13.95
CA VAL A 262 8.70 7.00 13.50
C VAL A 262 8.62 7.05 11.98
N ILE A 263 9.74 6.81 11.27
CA ILE A 263 9.78 6.77 9.81
C ILE A 263 8.80 5.73 9.28
N THR A 264 8.84 4.51 9.82
CA THR A 264 7.96 3.40 9.40
C THR A 264 6.48 3.76 9.60
N SER A 265 6.12 4.30 10.78
CA SER A 265 4.74 4.75 11.05
C SER A 265 4.32 5.88 10.10
N MET A 266 5.20 6.86 9.87
CA MET A 266 4.91 8.02 9.03
C MET A 266 4.80 7.66 7.55
N GLN A 267 5.67 6.80 7.01
CA GLN A 267 5.54 6.28 5.65
C GLN A 267 4.20 5.55 5.47
N ARG A 268 3.81 4.70 6.44
CA ARG A 268 2.49 4.04 6.42
C ARG A 268 1.35 5.06 6.42
N LEU A 269 1.38 6.06 7.32
CA LEU A 269 0.34 7.08 7.38
C LEU A 269 0.25 7.89 6.08
N ILE A 270 1.39 8.33 5.51
CA ILE A 270 1.41 9.12 4.27
C ILE A 270 0.86 8.32 3.08
N VAL A 271 1.16 7.02 2.99
CA VAL A 271 0.71 6.19 1.86
C VAL A 271 -0.73 5.70 2.03
N MET A 272 -1.10 5.27 3.24
CA MET A 272 -2.35 4.56 3.52
C MET A 272 -3.49 5.47 3.97
N ALA A 273 -3.20 6.61 4.61
CA ALA A 273 -4.25 7.51 5.07
C ALA A 273 -4.68 8.45 3.94
N ASN A 274 -5.95 8.85 3.98
CA ASN A 274 -6.48 9.85 3.05
C ASN A 274 -6.11 11.27 3.52
N PHE A 275 -4.85 11.66 3.33
CA PHE A 275 -4.38 13.00 3.66
C PHE A 275 -4.46 13.96 2.46
N PRO A 276 -4.88 15.22 2.66
CA PRO A 276 -4.71 16.26 1.66
C PRO A 276 -3.23 16.45 1.29
N PRO A 277 -2.89 16.70 0.01
CA PRO A 277 -1.50 16.88 -0.42
C PRO A 277 -0.76 17.99 0.34
N GLY A 278 -1.43 19.11 0.61
CA GLY A 278 -0.88 20.21 1.41
C GLY A 278 -0.55 19.82 2.85
N PHE A 279 -1.31 18.90 3.44
CA PHE A 279 -1.04 18.37 4.77
C PHE A 279 0.21 17.48 4.77
N VAL A 280 0.33 16.56 3.81
CA VAL A 280 1.52 15.71 3.63
C VAL A 280 2.78 16.57 3.45
N GLN A 281 2.70 17.59 2.60
CA GLN A 281 3.83 18.48 2.34
C GLN A 281 4.31 19.20 3.63
N LYS A 282 3.38 19.64 4.49
CA LYS A 282 3.71 20.25 5.79
C LYS A 282 4.40 19.26 6.73
N LEU A 283 3.90 18.03 6.83
CA LEU A 283 4.53 16.96 7.63
C LEU A 283 5.95 16.63 7.16
N GLN A 284 6.14 16.49 5.84
CA GLN A 284 7.45 16.23 5.25
C GLN A 284 8.42 17.39 5.43
N ASN A 285 7.95 18.63 5.26
CA ASN A 285 8.73 19.83 5.52
C ASN A 285 9.14 19.92 6.99
N PHE A 286 8.22 19.64 7.92
CA PHE A 286 8.52 19.61 9.35
C PHE A 286 9.65 18.61 9.64
N TYR A 287 9.52 17.39 9.14
CA TYR A 287 10.55 16.37 9.31
C TYR A 287 11.90 16.82 8.71
N GLN A 288 11.93 17.33 7.49
CA GLN A 288 13.20 17.65 6.80
C GLN A 288 13.87 18.94 7.29
N LYS A 289 13.09 19.94 7.71
CA LYS A 289 13.57 21.30 7.98
C LYS A 289 13.54 21.66 9.46
N THR A 290 12.56 21.15 10.20
CA THR A 290 12.38 21.51 11.62
C THR A 290 13.05 20.49 12.55
N THR A 291 13.00 19.19 12.21
CA THR A 291 13.69 18.16 13.01
C THR A 291 15.21 18.27 12.83
N PHE A 292 15.94 18.21 13.94
CA PHE A 292 17.40 18.23 13.96
C PHE A 292 17.97 16.85 13.61
N PHE A 293 18.93 16.78 12.67
CA PHE A 293 19.64 15.55 12.32
C PHE A 293 21.15 15.68 12.59
N PRO A 294 21.66 14.99 13.63
CA PRO A 294 23.08 14.73 13.82
C PRO A 294 23.75 14.12 12.58
N VAL A 295 25.07 14.29 12.47
CA VAL A 295 25.86 13.86 11.30
C VAL A 295 25.74 12.35 11.04
N ASP A 296 25.73 11.56 12.11
CA ASP A 296 25.62 10.09 12.12
C ASP A 296 24.29 9.56 11.58
N ILE A 297 23.21 10.36 11.62
CA ILE A 297 21.87 9.97 11.15
C ILE A 297 21.34 10.88 10.04
N LYS A 298 22.23 11.65 9.41
CA LYS A 298 21.89 12.59 8.34
C LYS A 298 21.32 11.91 7.10
N SER A 299 21.65 10.63 6.86
CA SER A 299 21.11 9.83 5.76
C SER A 299 19.58 9.65 5.86
N MET A 300 19.03 9.63 7.08
CA MET A 300 17.59 9.40 7.32
C MET A 300 16.74 10.66 7.06
N ARG A 301 17.35 11.82 6.84
CA ARG A 301 16.63 13.10 6.63
C ARG A 301 15.61 13.04 5.49
N ASN A 302 15.89 12.25 4.46
CA ASN A 302 15.03 12.13 3.28
C ASN A 302 14.10 10.91 3.31
N SER A 303 14.08 10.14 4.40
CA SER A 303 13.26 8.91 4.48
C SER A 303 11.75 9.16 4.42
N LEU A 304 11.31 10.40 4.67
CA LEU A 304 9.91 10.81 4.48
C LEU A 304 9.65 11.56 3.16
N CYS A 305 10.58 11.58 2.20
CA CYS A 305 10.38 12.12 0.84
C CYS A 305 9.47 11.21 -0.02
N VAL A 306 8.28 10.89 0.48
CA VAL A 306 7.28 10.04 -0.18
C VAL A 306 6.49 10.88 -1.19
N ARG A 307 6.34 10.40 -2.43
CA ARG A 307 5.50 11.11 -3.41
C ARG A 307 4.02 10.99 -3.01
N PRO A 308 3.24 12.08 -3.03
CA PRO A 308 1.80 11.96 -2.80
C PRO A 308 1.13 11.24 -3.99
N TRP A 309 -0.08 10.73 -3.79
CA TRP A 309 -0.82 9.98 -4.82
C TRP A 309 -1.19 10.81 -6.05
N ASP A 310 -1.24 12.14 -5.93
CA ASP A 310 -1.50 13.11 -6.98
C ASP A 310 -0.23 13.62 -7.70
N ASP A 311 0.96 13.09 -7.36
CA ASP A 311 2.19 13.38 -8.07
C ASP A 311 2.04 13.09 -9.57
N VAL A 312 2.37 14.08 -10.40
CA VAL A 312 2.14 14.02 -11.86
C VAL A 312 2.83 12.81 -12.51
N LEU A 313 4.05 12.47 -12.10
CA LEU A 313 4.76 11.33 -12.68
C LEU A 313 4.11 10.02 -12.23
N LEU A 314 3.82 9.87 -10.93
CA LEU A 314 3.13 8.70 -10.42
C LEU A 314 1.77 8.49 -11.09
N VAL A 315 0.92 9.52 -11.14
CA VAL A 315 -0.40 9.47 -11.77
C VAL A 315 -0.30 9.06 -13.23
N SER A 316 0.67 9.60 -13.98
CA SER A 316 0.88 9.24 -15.38
C SER A 316 1.23 7.75 -15.57
N VAL A 317 1.98 7.17 -14.63
CA VAL A 317 2.31 5.72 -14.62
C VAL A 317 1.07 4.90 -14.29
N LEU A 318 0.34 5.24 -13.22
CA LEU A 318 -0.86 4.52 -12.80
C LEU A 318 -1.94 4.52 -13.89
N ARG A 319 -2.12 5.65 -14.58
CA ARG A 319 -3.02 5.79 -15.74
C ARG A 319 -2.53 5.07 -17.00
N GLY A 320 -1.27 4.63 -17.03
CA GLY A 320 -0.65 3.95 -18.19
C GLY A 320 -0.22 4.90 -19.30
N GLN A 321 -0.23 6.21 -19.06
CA GLN A 321 0.27 7.23 -19.99
C GLN A 321 1.80 7.26 -20.03
N ASN A 322 2.45 6.84 -18.94
CA ASN A 322 3.90 6.70 -18.85
C ASN A 322 4.30 5.26 -18.54
N VAL A 323 4.73 4.53 -19.56
CA VAL A 323 5.20 3.14 -19.44
C VAL A 323 6.69 3.02 -19.11
N SER A 324 7.40 4.14 -18.97
CA SER A 324 8.84 4.17 -18.71
C SER A 324 9.20 4.51 -17.26
N GLY A 325 8.28 5.13 -16.51
CA GLY A 325 8.57 5.70 -15.20
C GLY A 325 9.51 6.91 -15.25
N VAL A 326 9.71 7.52 -16.42
CA VAL A 326 10.62 8.66 -16.62
C VAL A 326 9.84 9.86 -17.14
N ARG A 327 10.06 11.03 -16.54
CA ARG A 327 9.61 12.33 -17.04
C ARG A 327 10.81 13.20 -17.37
N LYS A 328 10.74 13.92 -18.49
CA LYS A 328 11.69 15.00 -18.81
C LYS A 328 11.02 16.32 -18.46
N ASP A 329 11.66 17.10 -17.61
CA ASP A 329 11.22 18.46 -17.28
C ASP A 329 12.40 19.42 -17.45
N LYS A 330 12.24 20.44 -18.30
CA LYS A 330 13.28 21.43 -18.65
C LYS A 330 14.66 20.81 -18.95
N GLY A 331 14.68 19.69 -19.67
CA GLY A 331 15.90 18.94 -20.03
C GLY A 331 16.42 17.97 -18.96
N LYS A 332 15.92 18.04 -17.72
CA LYS A 332 16.29 17.11 -16.62
C LYS A 332 15.40 15.88 -16.64
N LYS A 333 16.00 14.69 -16.60
CA LYS A 333 15.28 13.42 -16.44
C LYS A 333 15.01 13.16 -14.96
N THR A 334 13.75 12.87 -14.63
CA THR A 334 13.32 12.42 -13.31
C THR A 334 12.74 11.02 -13.42
N HIS A 335 13.24 10.10 -12.60
CA HIS A 335 12.78 8.72 -12.51
C HIS A 335 11.77 8.58 -11.38
N LEU A 336 10.82 7.65 -11.53
CA LEU A 336 9.96 7.19 -10.46
C LEU A 336 10.78 6.28 -9.54
N THR A 337 11.37 6.89 -8.52
CA THR A 337 12.19 6.21 -7.51
C THR A 337 11.54 6.35 -6.15
N GLU A 338 11.36 5.24 -5.44
CA GLU A 338 10.78 5.18 -4.10
C GLU A 338 11.51 4.14 -3.22
N GLU A 339 11.51 4.36 -1.91
CA GLU A 339 12.07 3.42 -0.93
C GLU A 339 11.26 2.12 -0.94
N MET A 340 11.90 0.96 -0.73
CA MET A 340 11.23 -0.33 -0.79
C MET A 340 10.06 -0.46 0.20
N SER A 341 10.18 0.17 1.38
CA SER A 341 9.11 0.29 2.37
C SER A 341 7.84 0.96 1.80
N VAL A 342 8.01 2.05 1.04
CA VAL A 342 6.94 2.79 0.36
C VAL A 342 6.35 1.96 -0.78
N VAL A 343 7.19 1.27 -1.56
CA VAL A 343 6.74 0.36 -2.64
C VAL A 343 5.83 -0.74 -2.09
N LEU A 344 6.18 -1.35 -0.96
CA LEU A 344 5.36 -2.35 -0.29
C LEU A 344 4.03 -1.79 0.19
N LEU A 345 4.04 -0.60 0.79
CA LEU A 345 2.82 0.09 1.23
C LEU A 345 1.91 0.41 0.04
N ARG A 346 2.42 0.99 -1.05
CA ARG A 346 1.61 1.23 -2.25
C ARG A 346 1.02 -0.07 -2.81
N SER A 347 1.80 -1.14 -2.77
CA SER A 347 1.36 -2.45 -3.25
C SER A 347 0.27 -3.05 -2.37
N GLU A 348 0.35 -2.91 -1.05
CA GLU A 348 -0.70 -3.30 -0.10
C GLU A 348 -1.99 -2.50 -0.36
N LEU A 349 -1.91 -1.17 -0.51
CA LEU A 349 -3.10 -0.34 -0.72
C LEU A 349 -3.80 -0.66 -2.05
N LEU A 350 -3.04 -0.75 -3.15
CA LEU A 350 -3.61 -1.07 -4.46
C LEU A 350 -4.23 -2.48 -4.50
N GLN A 351 -3.72 -3.43 -3.71
CA GLN A 351 -4.35 -4.74 -3.52
C GLN A 351 -5.67 -4.64 -2.74
N GLN A 352 -5.71 -3.87 -1.64
CA GLN A 352 -6.92 -3.65 -0.84
C GLN A 352 -8.04 -3.00 -1.67
N GLU A 353 -7.68 -2.06 -2.54
CA GLU A 353 -8.61 -1.37 -3.45
C GLU A 353 -8.92 -2.16 -4.73
N CYS A 354 -8.39 -3.38 -4.88
CA CYS A 354 -8.52 -4.21 -6.09
C CYS A 354 -8.05 -3.51 -7.39
N ARG A 355 -7.14 -2.53 -7.29
CA ARG A 355 -6.56 -1.77 -8.41
C ARG A 355 -5.36 -2.48 -9.03
N TYR A 356 -5.50 -3.76 -9.34
CA TYR A 356 -4.40 -4.62 -9.80
C TYR A 356 -3.75 -4.15 -11.10
N ARG A 357 -4.52 -3.56 -12.02
CA ARG A 357 -3.98 -3.00 -13.28
C ARG A 357 -2.94 -1.90 -13.02
N GLU A 358 -3.23 -1.02 -12.07
CA GLU A 358 -2.37 0.09 -11.71
C GLU A 358 -1.14 -0.40 -10.95
N LEU A 359 -1.32 -1.40 -10.07
CA LEU A 359 -0.23 -2.09 -9.39
C LEU A 359 0.76 -2.70 -10.39
N CYS A 360 0.28 -3.43 -11.40
CA CYS A 360 1.14 -3.97 -12.44
C CYS A 360 1.90 -2.89 -13.21
N ARG A 361 1.26 -1.76 -13.55
CA ARG A 361 1.92 -0.63 -14.23
C ARG A 361 3.03 -0.02 -13.37
N TYR A 362 2.73 0.20 -12.10
CA TYR A 362 3.67 0.76 -11.12
C TYR A 362 4.89 -0.15 -10.93
N LEU A 363 4.69 -1.44 -10.62
CA LEU A 363 5.78 -2.40 -10.38
C LEU A 363 6.67 -2.67 -11.59
N LYS A 364 6.18 -2.43 -12.81
CA LYS A 364 6.97 -2.56 -14.04
C LYS A 364 8.02 -1.46 -14.21
N VAL A 365 7.85 -0.30 -13.58
CA VAL A 365 8.67 0.90 -13.88
C VAL A 365 9.30 1.58 -12.67
N VAL A 366 8.77 1.37 -11.46
CA VAL A 366 9.34 1.98 -10.25
C VAL A 366 10.75 1.43 -9.97
N GLN A 367 11.64 2.32 -9.54
CA GLN A 367 12.99 1.99 -9.08
C GLN A 367 13.07 2.10 -7.56
N THR A 368 13.88 1.25 -6.94
CA THR A 368 14.00 1.17 -5.48
C THR A 368 15.42 0.79 -5.04
N ASP A 369 15.70 0.99 -3.76
CA ASP A 369 16.98 0.78 -3.08
C ASP A 369 17.28 -0.71 -2.79
N GLU A 370 16.27 -1.57 -2.67
CA GLU A 370 16.43 -3.01 -2.38
C GLU A 370 16.08 -3.93 -3.57
N SER A 371 16.96 -4.02 -4.57
CA SER A 371 16.70 -4.77 -5.82
C SER A 371 16.28 -6.25 -5.63
N ALA A 372 16.93 -6.98 -4.72
CA ALA A 372 16.62 -8.40 -4.48
C ALA A 372 15.21 -8.61 -3.89
N ARG A 373 14.81 -7.79 -2.91
CA ARG A 373 13.48 -7.85 -2.31
C ARG A 373 12.42 -7.36 -3.28
N PHE A 374 12.74 -6.34 -4.08
CA PHE A 374 11.85 -5.84 -5.12
C PHE A 374 11.59 -6.88 -6.21
N GLN A 375 12.59 -7.68 -6.59
CA GLN A 375 12.41 -8.76 -7.55
C GLN A 375 11.35 -9.78 -7.10
N GLN A 376 11.29 -10.12 -5.80
CA GLN A 376 10.25 -11.00 -5.26
C GLN A 376 8.85 -10.42 -5.46
N LEU A 377 8.70 -9.11 -5.28
CA LEU A 377 7.43 -8.41 -5.51
C LEU A 377 7.09 -8.32 -7.00
N GLN A 378 8.09 -8.12 -7.88
CA GLN A 378 7.88 -8.15 -9.33
C GLN A 378 7.49 -9.54 -9.84
N ASP A 379 7.95 -10.61 -9.20
CA ASP A 379 7.56 -11.98 -9.53
C ASP A 379 6.08 -12.28 -9.24
N LEU A 380 5.40 -11.40 -8.50
CA LEU A 380 3.95 -11.43 -8.29
C LEU A 380 3.15 -10.68 -9.37
N ILE A 381 3.78 -9.98 -10.31
CA ILE A 381 3.07 -9.31 -11.43
C ILE A 381 2.12 -10.29 -12.17
N PRO A 382 2.52 -11.53 -12.50
CA PRO A 382 1.62 -12.50 -13.11
C PRO A 382 0.41 -12.82 -12.24
N PHE A 383 0.59 -12.94 -10.92
CA PHE A 383 -0.52 -13.13 -10.00
C PHE A 383 -1.48 -11.93 -10.00
N PHE A 384 -0.96 -10.70 -9.98
CA PHE A 384 -1.81 -9.51 -10.05
C PHE A 384 -2.55 -9.38 -11.39
N LEU A 385 -1.93 -9.81 -12.49
CA LEU A 385 -2.61 -9.93 -13.79
C LEU A 385 -3.73 -10.98 -13.74
N CYS A 386 -3.51 -12.12 -13.07
CA CYS A 386 -4.58 -13.07 -12.80
C CYS A 386 -5.73 -12.39 -12.08
N MET A 387 -5.46 -11.67 -10.97
CA MET A 387 -6.47 -10.98 -10.17
C MET A 387 -7.22 -9.87 -10.94
N GLN A 388 -6.65 -9.35 -12.03
CA GLN A 388 -7.31 -8.42 -12.95
C GLN A 388 -8.31 -9.10 -13.91
N GLY A 389 -8.37 -10.44 -13.93
CA GLY A 389 -9.20 -11.24 -14.84
C GLY A 389 -8.48 -11.73 -16.09
N ASP A 390 -7.21 -11.35 -16.31
CA ASP A 390 -6.48 -11.68 -17.54
C ASP A 390 -5.48 -12.83 -17.34
N LEU A 391 -6.01 -14.06 -17.34
CA LEU A 391 -5.20 -15.27 -17.17
C LEU A 391 -4.24 -15.52 -18.34
N THR A 392 -4.54 -15.02 -19.54
CA THR A 392 -3.70 -15.26 -20.73
C THR A 392 -2.46 -14.37 -20.71
N GLU A 393 -2.64 -13.08 -20.39
CA GLU A 393 -1.53 -12.14 -20.21
C GLU A 393 -0.71 -12.52 -18.98
N ALA A 394 -1.35 -12.95 -17.89
CA ALA A 394 -0.66 -13.50 -16.72
C ALA A 394 0.27 -14.67 -17.10
N MET A 395 -0.26 -15.67 -17.82
CA MET A 395 0.54 -16.80 -18.30
C MET A 395 1.70 -16.34 -19.19
N THR A 396 1.50 -15.37 -20.06
CA THR A 396 2.56 -14.84 -20.94
C THR A 396 3.66 -14.12 -20.15
N SER A 397 3.26 -13.32 -19.17
CA SER A 397 4.18 -12.54 -18.31
C SER A 397 5.07 -13.39 -17.39
N LEU A 398 4.78 -14.68 -17.24
CA LEU A 398 5.64 -15.63 -16.54
C LEU A 398 6.92 -15.98 -17.30
N PHE A 399 6.95 -15.74 -18.62
CA PHE A 399 8.02 -16.18 -19.51
C PHE A 399 8.59 -15.07 -20.42
N PRO A 400 8.95 -13.88 -19.90
CA PRO A 400 9.71 -12.91 -20.67
C PRO A 400 11.07 -13.49 -21.08
N SER A 401 11.68 -12.91 -22.11
CA SER A 401 13.00 -13.33 -22.61
C SER A 401 14.11 -13.12 -21.59
N VAL A 402 13.95 -12.16 -20.69
CA VAL A 402 14.92 -11.80 -19.64
C VAL A 402 14.24 -11.89 -18.28
N ASN A 403 14.92 -12.50 -17.30
CA ASN A 403 14.49 -12.59 -15.90
C ASN A 403 13.11 -13.18 -15.65
N ALA A 404 12.72 -14.21 -16.43
CA ALA A 404 11.42 -14.87 -16.30
C ALA A 404 11.07 -15.30 -14.85
N PRO A 405 9.91 -14.86 -14.30
CA PRO A 405 9.46 -15.30 -12.98
C PRO A 405 9.37 -16.82 -12.84
N ALA A 406 8.99 -17.53 -13.91
CA ALA A 406 8.88 -18.99 -13.91
C ALA A 406 10.21 -19.72 -13.63
N CYS A 407 11.37 -19.09 -13.86
CA CYS A 407 12.68 -19.68 -13.54
C CYS A 407 12.89 -19.83 -12.02
N ARG A 408 12.16 -19.07 -11.20
CA ARG A 408 12.24 -19.08 -9.73
C ARG A 408 11.11 -19.89 -9.07
N PHE A 409 10.33 -20.63 -9.84
CA PHE A 409 9.24 -21.43 -9.30
C PHE A 409 9.74 -22.57 -8.41
N SER A 410 9.18 -22.61 -7.19
CA SER A 410 9.08 -23.85 -6.41
C SER A 410 7.96 -24.74 -6.96
N PRO A 411 7.96 -26.06 -6.66
CA PRO A 411 6.86 -26.94 -7.05
C PRO A 411 5.49 -26.46 -6.57
N GLN A 412 5.42 -25.91 -5.35
CA GLN A 412 4.19 -25.45 -4.71
C GLN A 412 3.66 -24.17 -5.36
N LEU A 413 4.55 -23.26 -5.74
CA LEU A 413 4.18 -22.08 -6.49
C LEU A 413 3.66 -22.45 -7.90
N PHE A 414 4.32 -23.40 -8.57
CA PHE A 414 3.85 -23.94 -9.85
C PHE A 414 2.44 -24.53 -9.73
N LEU A 415 2.21 -25.40 -8.74
CA LEU A 415 0.90 -26.02 -8.49
C LEU A 415 -0.17 -24.98 -8.17
N THR A 416 0.20 -23.89 -7.49
CA THR A 416 -0.71 -22.78 -7.20
C THR A 416 -1.14 -22.06 -8.47
N TYR A 417 -0.20 -21.67 -9.34
CA TYR A 417 -0.52 -21.07 -10.64
C TYR A 417 -1.29 -22.03 -11.55
N LEU A 418 -0.93 -23.32 -11.57
CA LEU A 418 -1.66 -24.34 -12.33
C LEU A 418 -3.13 -24.41 -11.90
N ARG A 419 -3.39 -24.41 -10.58
CA ARG A 419 -4.75 -24.37 -10.04
C ARG A 419 -5.48 -23.06 -10.37
N ILE A 420 -4.80 -21.92 -10.28
CA ILE A 420 -5.38 -20.61 -10.66
C ILE A 420 -5.83 -20.65 -12.12
N PHE A 421 -4.96 -21.06 -13.03
CA PHE A 421 -5.27 -21.14 -14.45
C PHE A 421 -6.35 -22.18 -14.78
N GLN A 422 -6.36 -23.31 -14.07
CA GLN A 422 -7.36 -24.37 -14.28
C GLN A 422 -8.75 -24.00 -13.75
N THR A 423 -8.83 -23.19 -12.69
CA THR A 423 -10.10 -22.97 -11.97
C THR A 423 -10.62 -21.55 -12.06
N ALA A 424 -9.81 -20.59 -12.50
CA ALA A 424 -10.07 -19.15 -12.40
C ALA A 424 -10.42 -18.70 -10.97
N LYS A 425 -9.86 -19.39 -9.97
CA LYS A 425 -9.96 -19.06 -8.55
C LYS A 425 -8.58 -18.74 -8.00
N ALA A 426 -8.50 -17.84 -7.03
CA ALA A 426 -7.25 -17.48 -6.36
C ALA A 426 -7.44 -17.37 -4.85
N PRO A 427 -6.37 -17.54 -4.06
CA PRO A 427 -6.43 -17.29 -2.62
C PRO A 427 -6.67 -15.80 -2.35
N LYS A 428 -7.61 -15.47 -1.46
CA LYS A 428 -7.89 -14.10 -1.03
C LYS A 428 -6.85 -13.66 -0.01
N LEU A 429 -5.73 -13.12 -0.49
CA LEU A 429 -4.60 -12.70 0.34
C LEU A 429 -4.02 -11.38 -0.20
N ILE A 430 -3.50 -10.55 0.70
CA ILE A 430 -2.56 -9.49 0.36
C ILE A 430 -1.18 -10.12 0.40
N VAL A 431 -0.43 -10.02 -0.71
CA VAL A 431 0.87 -10.65 -0.85
C VAL A 431 1.94 -9.63 -1.22
N CYS A 432 3.14 -9.83 -0.68
CA CYS A 432 4.35 -9.10 -1.02
C CYS A 432 5.49 -10.03 -1.48
N GLN A 433 5.34 -11.35 -1.31
CA GLN A 433 6.27 -12.37 -1.77
C GLN A 433 5.54 -13.59 -2.36
N PRO A 434 6.12 -14.30 -3.35
CA PRO A 434 5.50 -15.46 -3.99
C PRO A 434 5.17 -16.61 -3.03
N GLU A 435 5.96 -16.79 -1.98
CA GLU A 435 5.82 -17.87 -1.00
C GLU A 435 4.50 -17.79 -0.21
N GLN A 436 3.90 -16.60 -0.14
CA GLN A 436 2.66 -16.37 0.57
C GLN A 436 1.43 -16.91 -0.19
N LEU A 437 1.56 -17.20 -1.48
CA LEU A 437 0.44 -17.67 -2.32
C LEU A 437 -0.03 -19.10 -1.96
N TYR A 438 0.82 -19.95 -1.39
CA TYR A 438 0.49 -21.34 -1.10
C TYR A 438 0.15 -21.62 0.37
N CYS A 439 -0.51 -20.67 1.06
CA CYS A 439 -0.99 -20.87 2.42
C CYS A 439 -2.08 -21.97 2.49
N PRO A 440 -1.90 -23.05 3.28
CA PRO A 440 -2.84 -24.18 3.33
C PRO A 440 -4.27 -23.81 3.73
N ASN A 441 -4.42 -22.76 4.53
CA ASN A 441 -5.71 -22.31 5.09
C ASN A 441 -6.33 -21.15 4.29
N ALA A 442 -5.75 -20.78 3.14
CA ALA A 442 -6.29 -19.67 2.35
C ALA A 442 -7.66 -20.02 1.75
N VAL A 443 -8.59 -19.08 1.84
CA VAL A 443 -9.89 -19.17 1.17
C VAL A 443 -9.70 -18.84 -0.31
N TRP A 444 -10.16 -19.74 -1.20
CA TRP A 444 -10.09 -19.56 -2.64
C TRP A 444 -11.40 -18.99 -3.18
N GLU A 445 -11.34 -17.82 -3.80
CA GLU A 445 -12.49 -17.12 -4.37
C GLU A 445 -12.39 -17.07 -5.91
N PRO A 446 -13.53 -17.08 -6.63
CA PRO A 446 -13.54 -16.79 -8.08
C PRO A 446 -12.93 -15.43 -8.37
N ILE A 447 -12.07 -15.39 -9.39
CA ILE A 447 -11.51 -14.13 -9.85
C ILE A 447 -12.54 -13.44 -10.76
N LYS A 448 -12.77 -12.15 -10.50
CA LYS A 448 -13.70 -11.34 -11.27
C LYS A 448 -13.31 -11.33 -12.77
N ASP A 449 -14.28 -11.56 -13.64
CA ASP A 449 -14.15 -11.53 -15.10
C ASP A 449 -13.16 -12.55 -15.70
N ALA A 450 -12.63 -13.50 -14.90
CA ALA A 450 -11.71 -14.53 -15.35
C ALA A 450 -12.44 -15.79 -15.83
N VAL A 451 -11.92 -16.41 -16.89
CA VAL A 451 -12.36 -17.72 -17.38
C VAL A 451 -11.19 -18.71 -17.31
N PRO A 452 -11.40 -19.96 -16.86
CA PRO A 452 -10.36 -20.98 -16.86
C PRO A 452 -9.65 -21.12 -18.21
N LEU A 453 -8.33 -21.31 -18.18
CA LEU A 453 -7.57 -21.58 -19.39
C LEU A 453 -7.94 -22.94 -19.98
N ARG A 454 -7.90 -23.04 -21.31
CA ARG A 454 -8.12 -24.30 -22.02
C ARG A 454 -7.00 -25.28 -21.71
N CYS A 455 -7.30 -26.58 -21.78
CA CYS A 455 -6.34 -27.65 -21.50
C CYS A 455 -5.04 -27.52 -22.33
N VAL A 456 -5.14 -27.16 -23.62
CA VAL A 456 -3.97 -26.92 -24.47
C VAL A 456 -3.05 -25.81 -23.94
N ASP A 457 -3.62 -24.76 -23.34
CA ASP A 457 -2.86 -23.63 -22.81
C ASP A 457 -2.28 -23.97 -21.42
N LEU A 458 -2.98 -24.78 -20.61
CA LEU A 458 -2.41 -25.37 -19.38
C LEU A 458 -1.20 -26.27 -19.67
N VAL A 459 -1.26 -27.09 -20.73
CA VAL A 459 -0.13 -27.93 -21.16
C VAL A 459 1.04 -27.08 -21.62
N LYS A 460 0.80 -26.02 -22.41
CA LYS A 460 1.87 -25.08 -22.79
C LYS A 460 2.51 -24.41 -21.58
N PHE A 461 1.70 -23.91 -20.65
CA PHE A 461 2.18 -23.32 -19.39
C PHE A 461 3.08 -24.29 -18.64
N ALA A 462 2.61 -25.52 -18.42
CA ALA A 462 3.35 -26.51 -17.64
C ALA A 462 4.68 -26.91 -18.30
N LEU A 463 4.67 -27.19 -19.60
CA LEU A 463 5.89 -27.53 -20.34
C LEU A 463 6.89 -26.37 -20.36
N LYS A 464 6.42 -25.12 -20.48
CA LYS A 464 7.28 -23.93 -20.38
C LYS A 464 7.86 -23.78 -18.96
N ALA A 465 7.05 -23.93 -17.92
CA ALA A 465 7.50 -23.85 -16.53
C ALA A 465 8.56 -24.92 -16.21
N GLN A 466 8.35 -26.15 -16.68
CA GLN A 466 9.30 -27.26 -16.55
C GLN A 466 10.62 -27.00 -17.29
N ARG A 467 10.60 -26.32 -18.45
CA ARG A 467 11.84 -25.90 -19.14
C ARG A 467 12.59 -24.80 -18.39
N CYS A 468 11.88 -23.95 -17.64
CA CYS A 468 12.46 -22.82 -16.92
C CYS A 468 12.93 -23.17 -15.50
N SER A 469 12.27 -24.11 -14.80
CA SER A 469 12.59 -24.47 -13.42
C SER A 469 12.92 -25.96 -13.29
N ALA A 470 14.18 -26.24 -12.94
CA ALA A 470 14.64 -27.60 -12.66
C ALA A 470 13.91 -28.24 -11.46
N ALA A 471 13.46 -27.43 -10.49
CA ALA A 471 12.69 -27.92 -9.34
C ALA A 471 11.32 -28.44 -9.79
N VAL A 472 10.60 -27.66 -10.60
CA VAL A 472 9.29 -28.07 -11.17
C VAL A 472 9.45 -29.28 -12.10
N TYR A 473 10.51 -29.31 -12.92
CA TYR A 473 10.79 -30.45 -13.80
C TYR A 473 11.06 -31.76 -13.04
N LYS A 474 11.71 -31.68 -11.88
CA LYS A 474 12.09 -32.87 -11.10
C LYS A 474 10.96 -33.40 -10.22
N ASP A 475 10.06 -32.53 -9.77
CA ASP A 475 9.02 -32.83 -8.78
C ASP A 475 7.87 -33.71 -9.32
N SER A 476 7.59 -34.82 -8.65
CA SER A 476 6.57 -35.79 -9.09
C SER A 476 5.14 -35.32 -8.88
N GLN A 477 4.87 -34.44 -7.91
CA GLN A 477 3.53 -33.89 -7.67
C GLN A 477 3.13 -32.94 -8.81
N CYS A 478 4.08 -32.16 -9.34
CA CYS A 478 3.89 -31.32 -10.53
C CYS A 478 3.48 -32.18 -11.75
N TRP A 479 4.17 -33.29 -11.99
CA TRP A 479 3.84 -34.23 -13.07
C TRP A 479 2.49 -34.90 -12.87
N THR A 480 2.21 -35.37 -11.65
CA THR A 480 0.93 -36.01 -11.30
C THR A 480 -0.22 -35.05 -11.59
N SER A 481 -0.12 -33.80 -11.13
CA SER A 481 -1.17 -32.79 -11.31
C SER A 481 -1.42 -32.47 -12.80
N LEU A 482 -0.34 -32.30 -13.58
CA LEU A 482 -0.46 -32.09 -15.03
C LEU A 482 -1.12 -33.27 -15.74
N LEU A 483 -0.72 -34.50 -15.41
CA LEU A 483 -1.30 -35.71 -15.98
C LEU A 483 -2.78 -35.86 -15.63
N THR A 484 -3.17 -35.55 -14.39
CA THR A 484 -4.58 -35.54 -13.99
C THR A 484 -5.41 -34.54 -14.81
N ILE A 485 -4.83 -33.38 -15.17
CA ILE A 485 -5.52 -32.38 -16.01
C ILE A 485 -5.75 -32.90 -17.43
N VAL A 486 -4.74 -33.50 -18.07
CA VAL A 486 -4.91 -34.03 -19.44
C VAL A 486 -5.67 -35.35 -19.47
N ASN A 487 -5.81 -36.01 -18.32
CA ASN A 487 -6.48 -37.29 -18.18
C ASN A 487 -7.78 -37.22 -17.36
N SER A 488 -8.47 -36.06 -17.41
CA SER A 488 -9.61 -35.74 -16.54
C SER A 488 -10.93 -36.43 -16.89
N SER A 489 -11.01 -37.15 -18.01
CA SER A 489 -12.23 -37.82 -18.49
C SER A 489 -12.10 -39.34 -18.40
N THR A 490 -13.23 -40.04 -18.25
CA THR A 490 -13.28 -41.50 -18.29
C THR A 490 -12.70 -42.04 -19.60
N ALA A 491 -12.05 -43.20 -19.52
CA ALA A 491 -11.27 -43.89 -20.57
C ALA A 491 -11.44 -43.37 -21.99
N PHE A 492 -10.41 -42.70 -22.53
CA PHE A 492 -10.41 -42.26 -23.91
C PHE A 492 -10.30 -43.46 -24.85
N PRO A 493 -11.02 -43.46 -25.99
CA PRO A 493 -10.81 -44.48 -27.00
C PRO A 493 -9.35 -44.41 -27.48
N GLN A 494 -8.74 -45.59 -27.62
CA GLN A 494 -7.37 -45.69 -28.13
C GLN A 494 -7.34 -45.12 -29.56
N PRO A 495 -6.43 -44.17 -29.87
CA PRO A 495 -6.25 -43.66 -31.23
C PRO A 495 -5.81 -44.75 -32.21
N SER A 496 -5.92 -44.48 -33.51
CA SER A 496 -5.47 -45.42 -34.53
C SER A 496 -3.96 -45.71 -34.41
N PRO A 497 -3.49 -46.92 -34.78
CA PRO A 497 -2.07 -47.25 -34.76
C PRO A 497 -1.20 -46.26 -35.56
N GLU A 498 -1.71 -45.76 -36.69
CA GLU A 498 -1.05 -44.77 -37.54
C GLU A 498 -0.85 -43.46 -36.78
N PHE A 499 -1.91 -42.95 -36.14
CA PHE A 499 -1.82 -41.74 -35.32
C PHE A 499 -0.84 -41.88 -34.16
N LEU A 500 -0.83 -43.03 -33.47
CA LEU A 500 0.11 -43.29 -32.37
C LEU A 500 1.57 -43.33 -32.84
N CYS A 501 1.81 -43.78 -34.06
CA CYS A 501 3.13 -43.81 -34.69
C CYS A 501 3.58 -42.38 -35.06
N GLU A 502 2.76 -41.66 -35.83
CA GLU A 502 3.03 -40.29 -36.28
C GLU A 502 3.22 -39.33 -35.10
N SER A 503 2.42 -39.50 -34.05
CA SER A 503 2.50 -38.71 -32.82
C SER A 503 3.89 -38.72 -32.19
N ARG A 504 4.68 -39.81 -32.32
CA ARG A 504 6.04 -39.87 -31.76
C ARG A 504 6.95 -38.82 -32.38
N HIS A 505 6.87 -38.64 -33.70
CA HIS A 505 7.68 -37.65 -34.42
C HIS A 505 7.26 -36.23 -34.05
N VAL A 506 5.94 -35.97 -34.02
CA VAL A 506 5.40 -34.65 -33.67
C VAL A 506 5.74 -34.27 -32.23
N VAL A 507 5.51 -35.18 -31.27
CA VAL A 507 5.85 -34.96 -29.86
C VAL A 507 7.34 -34.71 -29.67
N LYS A 508 8.20 -35.52 -30.30
CA LYS A 508 9.66 -35.31 -30.23
C LYS A 508 10.07 -33.96 -30.82
N SER A 509 9.46 -33.54 -31.94
CA SER A 509 9.70 -32.23 -32.55
C SER A 509 9.30 -31.08 -31.62
N ILE A 510 8.13 -31.14 -30.98
CA ILE A 510 7.67 -30.12 -30.01
C ILE A 510 8.58 -30.06 -28.79
N LEU A 511 9.02 -31.21 -28.28
CA LEU A 511 9.83 -31.29 -27.06
C LEU A 511 11.29 -30.85 -27.29
N LEU A 512 11.85 -31.15 -28.47
CA LEU A 512 13.22 -30.79 -28.86
C LEU A 512 13.34 -29.46 -29.60
N SER A 513 12.23 -28.75 -29.86
CA SER A 513 12.29 -27.45 -30.52
C SER A 513 13.12 -26.47 -29.68
N HIS A 514 14.36 -26.19 -30.12
CA HIS A 514 15.27 -25.24 -29.48
C HIS A 514 14.94 -23.77 -29.78
N GLN A 515 13.94 -23.50 -30.62
CA GLN A 515 13.56 -22.14 -31.01
C GLN A 515 12.74 -21.49 -29.89
N ASN A 516 13.40 -20.57 -29.18
CA ASN A 516 12.85 -19.50 -28.33
C ASN A 516 11.68 -19.88 -27.42
N SER A 517 11.94 -20.38 -26.20
CA SER A 517 11.09 -20.37 -24.98
C SER A 517 9.57 -20.66 -25.08
N ASN A 518 9.02 -20.96 -26.25
CA ASN A 518 7.60 -21.00 -26.57
C ASN A 518 7.28 -22.40 -27.09
N VAL A 519 6.45 -23.10 -26.33
CA VAL A 519 5.92 -24.41 -26.72
C VAL A 519 4.79 -24.18 -27.71
N THR A 520 5.05 -24.45 -28.98
CA THR A 520 4.05 -24.33 -30.05
C THR A 520 3.48 -25.71 -30.33
N ILE A 521 2.17 -25.89 -30.11
CA ILE A 521 1.46 -27.14 -30.39
C ILE A 521 0.71 -26.97 -31.72
N PRO A 522 1.08 -27.68 -32.80
CA PRO A 522 0.43 -27.56 -34.09
C PRO A 522 -1.07 -27.88 -33.99
N ARG A 523 -1.92 -27.10 -34.69
CA ARG A 523 -3.37 -27.35 -34.72
C ARG A 523 -3.70 -28.73 -35.30
N SER A 524 -3.05 -29.09 -36.40
CA SER A 524 -3.17 -30.39 -37.05
C SER A 524 -2.92 -31.58 -36.11
N PHE A 525 -2.06 -31.42 -35.11
CA PHE A 525 -1.74 -32.50 -34.17
C PHE A 525 -2.91 -32.87 -33.24
N HIS A 526 -3.75 -31.90 -32.88
CA HIS A 526 -4.81 -32.08 -31.89
C HIS A 526 -6.20 -31.81 -32.48
N GLU A 527 -6.33 -31.78 -33.80
CA GLU A 527 -7.60 -31.55 -34.48
C GLU A 527 -8.50 -32.81 -34.45
N VAL A 528 -7.92 -33.98 -34.75
CA VAL A 528 -8.66 -35.26 -34.83
C VAL A 528 -8.88 -35.89 -33.45
N TYR A 529 -7.86 -35.87 -32.60
CA TYR A 529 -7.89 -36.44 -31.25
C TYR A 529 -7.42 -35.41 -30.21
N PRO A 530 -8.22 -34.37 -29.89
CA PRO A 530 -7.76 -33.24 -29.08
C PRO A 530 -7.27 -33.65 -27.69
N HIS A 531 -7.99 -34.53 -27.00
CA HIS A 531 -7.62 -34.97 -25.66
C HIS A 531 -6.47 -35.97 -25.67
N GLN A 532 -6.51 -36.96 -26.58
CA GLN A 532 -5.47 -37.99 -26.68
C GLN A 532 -4.14 -37.43 -27.17
N ALA A 533 -4.15 -36.43 -28.07
CA ALA A 533 -2.94 -35.76 -28.54
C ALA A 533 -2.23 -35.02 -27.39
N LEU A 534 -2.98 -34.31 -26.55
CA LEU A 534 -2.41 -33.63 -25.37
C LEU A 534 -1.91 -34.64 -24.33
N LEU A 535 -2.64 -35.74 -24.09
CA LEU A 535 -2.18 -36.82 -23.22
C LEU A 535 -0.88 -37.44 -23.73
N LEU A 536 -0.77 -37.71 -25.04
CA LEU A 536 0.45 -38.23 -25.68
C LEU A 536 1.62 -37.25 -25.57
N LEU A 537 1.38 -35.95 -25.72
CA LEU A 537 2.42 -34.92 -25.57
C LEU A 537 2.98 -34.89 -24.15
N VAL A 538 2.12 -34.85 -23.13
CA VAL A 538 2.55 -34.87 -21.71
C VAL A 538 3.21 -36.21 -21.37
N THR A 539 2.69 -37.32 -21.90
CA THR A 539 3.27 -38.65 -21.73
C THR A 539 4.68 -38.74 -22.31
N GLY A 540 4.90 -38.18 -23.50
CA GLY A 540 6.22 -38.15 -24.14
C GLY A 540 7.19 -37.23 -23.38
N ALA A 541 6.72 -36.11 -22.85
CA ALA A 541 7.50 -35.24 -21.98
C ALA A 541 7.92 -35.97 -20.70
N LEU A 542 7.02 -36.74 -20.09
CA LEU A 542 7.32 -37.59 -18.94
C LEU A 542 8.34 -38.68 -19.29
N SER A 543 8.22 -39.34 -20.46
CA SER A 543 9.24 -40.28 -20.92
C SER A 543 10.62 -39.63 -20.99
N PHE A 544 10.72 -38.43 -21.55
CA PHE A 544 11.98 -37.69 -21.60
C PHE A 544 12.50 -37.35 -20.21
N ARG A 545 11.62 -36.98 -19.27
CA ARG A 545 11.97 -36.73 -17.87
C ARG A 545 12.51 -37.97 -17.16
N ILE A 546 11.86 -39.12 -17.34
CA ILE A 546 12.32 -40.38 -16.76
C ILE A 546 13.66 -40.77 -17.37
N LEU A 547 13.85 -40.56 -18.69
CA LEU A 547 15.12 -40.84 -19.36
C LEU A 547 16.30 -40.02 -18.79
N ASN A 548 16.03 -38.80 -18.33
CA ASN A 548 17.05 -37.88 -17.80
C ASN A 548 17.30 -37.99 -16.28
N GLY A 549 16.61 -38.88 -15.55
CA GLY A 549 16.89 -39.11 -14.13
C GLY A 549 15.73 -39.71 -13.32
N ALA A 550 16.01 -40.05 -12.06
CA ALA A 550 15.04 -40.67 -11.12
C ALA A 550 13.76 -39.84 -10.97
N LEU A 551 12.61 -40.51 -10.94
CA LEU A 551 11.31 -39.91 -10.65
C LEU A 551 10.80 -40.56 -9.37
N CYS A 552 10.68 -39.80 -8.29
CA CYS A 552 10.29 -40.32 -6.98
C CYS A 552 9.43 -39.30 -6.24
N PRO A 553 8.29 -39.69 -5.65
CA PRO A 553 7.58 -40.95 -5.89
C PRO A 553 7.09 -41.09 -7.34
N ALA A 554 7.22 -42.28 -7.93
CA ALA A 554 6.77 -42.63 -9.28
C ALA A 554 5.34 -43.20 -9.28
N LEU A 555 4.93 -43.89 -8.22
CA LEU A 555 3.65 -44.59 -8.17
C LEU A 555 2.43 -43.64 -8.35
N PRO A 556 2.35 -42.46 -7.71
CA PRO A 556 1.26 -41.52 -7.94
C PRO A 556 1.18 -41.06 -9.39
N VAL A 557 2.34 -40.86 -10.03
CA VAL A 557 2.43 -40.44 -11.43
C VAL A 557 1.91 -41.54 -12.35
N ILE A 558 2.34 -42.79 -12.13
CA ILE A 558 1.88 -43.94 -12.93
C ILE A 558 0.38 -44.18 -12.76
N ASN A 559 -0.13 -44.03 -11.53
CA ASN A 559 -1.54 -44.26 -11.23
C ASN A 559 -2.47 -43.30 -11.99
N THR A 560 -1.97 -42.15 -12.45
CA THR A 560 -2.75 -41.27 -13.33
C THR A 560 -3.18 -41.95 -14.63
N PHE A 561 -2.49 -42.99 -15.11
CA PHE A 561 -2.82 -43.69 -16.35
C PHE A 561 -3.85 -44.82 -16.21
N LYS A 562 -4.38 -45.09 -15.01
CA LYS A 562 -5.24 -46.25 -14.72
C LYS A 562 -6.39 -46.47 -15.72
N ASP A 563 -7.00 -45.38 -16.17
CA ASP A 563 -8.14 -45.39 -17.10
C ASP A 563 -7.73 -45.37 -18.58
N ASN A 564 -6.45 -45.07 -18.87
CA ASN A 564 -5.90 -44.91 -20.22
C ASN A 564 -4.62 -45.73 -20.40
N MET A 565 -4.73 -47.05 -20.18
CA MET A 565 -3.62 -48.01 -20.26
C MET A 565 -2.91 -48.07 -21.63
N TRP A 566 -3.53 -47.58 -22.70
CA TRP A 566 -2.87 -47.45 -24.01
C TRP A 566 -1.78 -46.36 -24.00
N ALA A 567 -2.00 -45.24 -23.31
CA ALA A 567 -1.03 -44.16 -23.19
C ALA A 567 0.17 -44.59 -22.33
N PHE A 568 -0.11 -45.34 -21.25
CA PHE A 568 0.95 -45.99 -20.46
C PHE A 568 1.80 -46.92 -21.31
N ARG A 569 1.17 -47.79 -22.11
CA ARG A 569 1.88 -48.70 -23.03
C ARG A 569 2.76 -47.93 -24.03
N TRP A 570 2.26 -46.83 -24.57
CA TRP A 570 2.99 -45.95 -25.47
C TRP A 570 4.20 -45.28 -24.80
N MET A 571 4.06 -44.83 -23.54
CA MET A 571 5.16 -44.32 -22.71
C MET A 571 6.29 -45.35 -22.56
N PHE A 572 5.94 -46.60 -22.24
CA PHE A 572 6.90 -47.68 -22.07
C PHE A 572 7.71 -47.96 -23.32
N GLU A 573 7.06 -47.90 -24.49
CA GLU A 573 7.73 -48.09 -25.77
C GLU A 573 8.71 -46.95 -26.08
N ASN A 574 8.48 -45.73 -25.57
CA ASN A 574 9.46 -44.65 -25.66
C ASN A 574 10.64 -44.83 -24.69
N LEU A 575 10.41 -45.40 -23.51
CA LEU A 575 11.47 -45.66 -22.53
C LEU A 575 12.38 -46.82 -22.94
N ALA A 576 11.87 -47.76 -23.74
CA ALA A 576 12.62 -48.90 -24.25
C ALA A 576 13.85 -48.54 -25.11
N VAL A 577 14.03 -47.25 -25.44
CA VAL A 577 15.25 -46.73 -26.08
C VAL A 577 16.48 -46.81 -25.17
N SER A 578 16.31 -46.85 -23.83
CA SER A 578 17.40 -47.02 -22.86
C SER A 578 17.06 -48.13 -21.87
N GLU A 579 17.72 -49.28 -22.04
CA GLU A 579 17.50 -50.46 -21.18
C GLU A 579 17.90 -50.19 -19.71
N GLU A 580 19.07 -49.59 -19.50
CA GLU A 580 19.59 -49.24 -18.18
C GLU A 580 18.60 -48.34 -17.41
N ARG A 581 18.12 -47.27 -18.05
CA ARG A 581 17.23 -46.32 -17.40
C ARG A 581 15.85 -46.89 -17.18
N LEU A 582 15.37 -47.74 -18.09
CA LEU A 582 14.14 -48.51 -17.90
C LEU A 582 14.27 -49.42 -16.67
N GLN A 583 15.35 -50.21 -16.55
CA GLN A 583 15.61 -51.07 -15.40
C GLN A 583 15.65 -50.28 -14.08
N SER A 584 16.36 -49.16 -14.04
CA SER A 584 16.40 -48.27 -12.86
C SER A 584 15.00 -47.76 -12.49
N PHE A 585 14.21 -47.29 -13.45
CA PHE A 585 12.84 -46.83 -13.17
C PHE A 585 11.94 -47.94 -12.63
N PHE A 586 12.11 -49.17 -13.12
CA PHE A 586 11.39 -50.34 -12.61
C PHE A 586 11.77 -50.67 -11.16
N GLN A 587 13.06 -50.59 -10.82
CA GLN A 587 13.54 -50.80 -9.46
C GLN A 587 12.97 -49.72 -8.52
N ASP A 588 13.00 -48.45 -8.93
CA ASP A 588 12.45 -47.32 -8.17
C ASP A 588 10.97 -47.56 -7.83
N VAL A 589 10.15 -47.93 -8.83
CA VAL A 589 8.72 -48.22 -8.63
C VAL A 589 8.50 -49.44 -7.73
N THR A 590 9.29 -50.50 -7.91
CA THR A 590 9.16 -51.73 -7.10
C THR A 590 9.50 -51.46 -5.64
N GLN A 591 10.55 -50.68 -5.39
CA GLN A 591 10.95 -50.28 -4.05
C GLN A 591 9.89 -49.40 -3.39
N GLU A 592 9.32 -48.45 -4.12
CA GLU A 592 8.23 -47.60 -3.62
C GLU A 592 7.00 -48.42 -3.22
N VAL A 593 6.61 -49.38 -4.06
CA VAL A 593 5.49 -50.30 -3.77
C VAL A 593 5.80 -51.09 -2.50
N ALA A 594 6.98 -51.69 -2.39
CA ALA A 594 7.40 -52.45 -1.21
C ALA A 594 7.36 -51.60 0.08
N ASN A 595 7.81 -50.35 0.00
CA ASN A 595 7.77 -49.41 1.13
C ASN A 595 6.33 -48.99 1.50
N SER A 596 5.45 -48.83 0.52
CA SER A 596 4.03 -48.47 0.76
C SER A 596 3.22 -49.61 1.41
N THR A 597 3.54 -50.87 1.13
CA THR A 597 2.97 -52.05 1.80
C THR A 597 3.34 -52.14 3.29
N GLY A 598 4.47 -51.56 3.71
CA GLY A 598 4.96 -51.67 5.09
C GLY A 598 4.33 -50.68 6.08
N THR A 599 3.53 -49.70 5.63
CA THR A 599 3.07 -48.58 6.48
C THR A 599 1.54 -48.38 6.51
N ARG A 600 0.74 -49.21 5.84
CA ARG A 600 -0.73 -49.25 6.01
C ARG A 600 -1.33 -50.52 5.41
N ASP A 601 -1.86 -51.39 6.28
CA ASP A 601 -2.95 -52.31 5.90
C ASP A 601 -4.18 -51.46 5.57
N LEU A 602 -4.48 -51.34 4.28
CA LEU A 602 -5.82 -51.21 3.65
C LEU A 602 -5.66 -50.57 2.26
N ILE A 603 -6.03 -51.37 1.24
CA ILE A 603 -6.26 -51.01 -0.17
C ILE A 603 -4.99 -50.80 -1.00
N LEU A 604 -4.20 -51.88 -1.18
CA LEU A 604 -3.55 -52.11 -2.47
C LEU A 604 -4.64 -52.54 -3.45
N ASP A 605 -5.17 -51.58 -4.19
CA ASP A 605 -6.13 -51.82 -5.24
C ASP A 605 -5.59 -52.90 -6.20
N CYS A 606 -6.42 -53.87 -6.56
CA CYS A 606 -6.11 -54.99 -7.46
C CYS A 606 -5.48 -54.53 -8.81
N GLN A 607 -5.57 -53.23 -9.10
CA GLN A 607 -5.07 -52.54 -10.29
C GLN A 607 -3.58 -52.17 -10.24
N SER A 608 -3.02 -51.83 -9.07
CA SER A 608 -1.56 -51.59 -8.91
C SER A 608 -0.77 -52.87 -9.17
N ALA A 609 -1.31 -54.01 -8.70
CA ALA A 609 -0.81 -55.34 -9.02
C ALA A 609 -0.96 -55.70 -10.52
N LYS A 610 -1.99 -55.18 -11.22
CA LYS A 610 -2.19 -55.37 -12.65
C LYS A 610 -1.21 -54.54 -13.49
N LEU A 611 -0.92 -53.31 -13.06
CA LEU A 611 0.15 -52.45 -13.60
C LEU A 611 1.51 -53.11 -13.40
N LEU A 612 1.85 -53.56 -12.20
CA LEU A 612 3.07 -54.32 -11.90
C LEU A 612 3.15 -55.62 -12.73
N LYS A 613 2.05 -56.36 -12.92
CA LYS A 613 2.04 -57.55 -13.78
C LYS A 613 2.27 -57.22 -15.26
N ILE A 614 1.73 -56.11 -15.78
CA ILE A 614 1.96 -55.65 -17.16
C ILE A 614 3.40 -55.18 -17.33
N LEU A 615 3.89 -54.40 -16.37
CA LEU A 615 5.26 -53.95 -16.23
C LEU A 615 6.21 -55.16 -16.27
N ASN A 616 6.01 -56.13 -15.39
CA ASN A 616 6.83 -57.33 -15.29
C ASN A 616 6.74 -58.22 -16.56
N LYS A 617 5.54 -58.40 -17.13
CA LYS A 617 5.33 -59.20 -18.36
C LYS A 617 5.93 -58.55 -19.61
N ARG A 618 5.95 -57.21 -19.71
CA ARG A 618 6.60 -56.48 -20.82
C ARG A 618 8.11 -56.35 -20.61
N PHE A 619 8.58 -56.16 -19.38
CA PHE A 619 10.00 -56.23 -19.03
C PHE A 619 10.57 -57.59 -19.42
N LEU A 620 9.92 -58.68 -19.02
CA LEU A 620 10.29 -60.03 -19.43
C LEU A 620 10.31 -60.19 -20.96
N ARG A 621 9.28 -59.70 -21.69
CA ARG A 621 9.29 -59.75 -23.17
C ARG A 621 10.39 -58.91 -23.83
N PHE A 622 10.81 -57.80 -23.21
CA PHE A 622 11.89 -56.96 -23.72
C PHE A 622 13.26 -57.62 -23.46
N VAL A 623 13.49 -58.12 -22.24
CA VAL A 623 14.67 -58.94 -21.89
C VAL A 623 14.79 -60.16 -22.81
N PHE A 624 13.67 -60.84 -23.11
CA PHE A 624 13.63 -61.98 -24.05
C PHE A 624 13.87 -61.57 -25.53
N LYS A 625 13.58 -60.33 -25.93
CA LYS A 625 13.89 -59.84 -27.29
C LYS A 625 15.35 -59.40 -27.43
N CYS A 626 15.94 -58.80 -26.40
CA CYS A 626 17.35 -58.41 -26.40
C CYS A 626 18.29 -59.63 -26.30
N SER A 627 17.93 -60.66 -25.52
CA SER A 627 18.68 -61.91 -25.45
C SER A 627 18.64 -62.74 -26.75
N HIS A 628 17.68 -62.48 -27.64
CA HIS A 628 17.66 -63.08 -28.97
C HIS A 628 18.58 -62.37 -30.00
N PHE A 629 19.02 -61.14 -29.72
CA PHE A 629 19.93 -60.37 -30.58
C PHE A 629 21.42 -60.51 -30.18
N GLN A 630 21.73 -61.14 -29.04
CA GLN A 630 23.10 -61.47 -28.63
C GLN A 630 23.55 -62.89 -29.03
N ASN A 631 22.68 -63.67 -29.67
CA ASN A 631 22.97 -65.01 -30.21
C ASN A 631 22.69 -65.09 -31.72
N SER A 632 22.99 -64.03 -32.49
CA SER A 632 22.96 -64.02 -33.95
C SER A 632 24.18 -63.31 -34.51
#